data_AF-A0A919G8U3-F1
#
_entry.id   AF-A0A919G8U3-F1
#
_cell.length_a   1.000
_cell.length_b   1.000
_cell.length_c   1.000
_cell.angle_alpha   90.00
_cell.angle_beta   90.00
_cell.angle_gamma   90.00
#
_symmetry.space_group_name_H-M   'P 1'
#
loop_
_entity.id
_entity.type
_entity.pdbx_description
1 polymer ?
#
loop_
_entity_poly.entity_id
_entity_poly.type
_entity_poly.pdbx_seq_one_letter_code
_entity_poly.pdbx_strand_id
1 'polypeptide(L)'
;MAALSLPFTLPSGARAATAAPSAPVAGAASGGTRSLPLAPLAADRALGGAPARGLTQRHVSPFSLLGVAWDDPDARLDGRVQVRTRPAGGTTWSRWRDVPTHAHDHAPDPGSAERAGPRVGGATAPLWVGRSDGVQVRVTPAVRGGKGAPAERGSTDAAGGGGTDAAERGGPGAAGGRGTGATGGGGDGAGRRAADGVPTGADAEPVSTGPVARRGDGGPDDGGTGGAASPLPDGLRLELVDPGTADGAPAVRGTPAATASTASTVSAAARAGGAAAGRPSGAASAEPGTAEPVAASPAVRDAVPDTVRDAVRDAVPDAAPRPVIVSRADWGADESLRESGFRYTGTVKAAFVHHTDTGNDYTCAQAAEVVRGIYRYHVETMGWRDIGYNFLVDKCGTVYEGRAGGVEKAVMGAHTMGFNTDSTGMAVLGTFTDEDPPQAAVDALAGLAAWKLGLTGADPAGTTSLTSAGGNLFPAGEQVRMNVVSGHRDGYNTDCPGTRLYGMLGTVRSSAAALQGR
;
A
#
# COMPACT_ATOMS: atom_id res chain seq x y z
N MET A 1 46.03 -24.66 75.37
CA MET A 1 44.58 -24.72 75.63
C MET A 1 43.96 -23.39 75.22
N ALA A 2 42.75 -23.42 74.62
CA ALA A 2 41.78 -22.32 74.55
C ALA A 2 42.20 -20.98 73.88
N ALA A 3 41.32 -20.20 73.24
CA ALA A 3 39.97 -20.47 72.73
C ALA A 3 39.59 -19.41 71.67
N LEU A 4 38.49 -19.68 70.95
CA LEU A 4 37.78 -18.78 70.04
C LEU A 4 37.47 -17.40 70.64
N SER A 5 37.45 -16.34 69.81
CA SER A 5 36.20 -15.65 69.42
C SER A 5 36.44 -14.50 68.42
N LEU A 6 35.50 -14.33 67.48
CA LEU A 6 35.39 -13.16 66.58
C LEU A 6 34.77 -11.96 67.33
N PRO A 7 34.92 -10.74 66.79
CA PRO A 7 33.70 -10.09 66.31
C PRO A 7 33.80 -9.44 64.92
N PHE A 8 32.65 -9.30 64.28
CA PHE A 8 32.42 -8.62 63.01
C PHE A 8 32.80 -7.13 63.07
N THR A 9 33.45 -6.61 62.03
CA THR A 9 33.46 -5.18 61.68
C THR A 9 33.21 -5.03 60.17
N LEU A 10 32.34 -4.10 59.81
CA LEU A 10 32.02 -3.78 58.40
C LEU A 10 33.01 -2.73 57.88
N PRO A 11 33.67 -2.94 56.73
CA PRO A 11 34.29 -1.85 55.98
C PRO A 11 33.35 -1.34 54.88
N SER A 12 33.08 -0.03 54.92
CA SER A 12 32.52 0.71 53.79
C SER A 12 33.62 0.98 52.75
N GLY A 13 33.26 1.07 51.47
CA GLY A 13 34.14 1.60 50.42
C GLY A 13 34.53 0.62 49.32
N ALA A 14 33.67 0.45 48.32
CA ALA A 14 34.06 -0.06 47.01
C ALA A 14 34.22 1.10 46.02
N ARG A 15 35.43 1.23 45.47
CA ARG A 15 35.85 2.29 44.55
C ARG A 15 35.20 2.08 43.17
N ALA A 16 34.78 3.14 42.49
CA ALA A 16 34.24 3.03 41.13
C ALA A 16 35.29 2.45 40.16
N ALA A 17 34.96 1.32 39.53
CA ALA A 17 35.71 0.78 38.40
C ALA A 17 35.08 1.31 37.10
N THR A 18 35.80 2.16 36.39
CA THR A 18 35.44 2.59 35.03
C THR A 18 35.56 1.41 34.07
N ALA A 19 34.43 0.83 33.65
CA ALA A 19 34.42 -0.17 32.59
C ALA A 19 34.86 0.50 31.26
N ALA A 20 35.85 -0.08 30.60
CA ALA A 20 36.19 0.30 29.23
C ALA A 20 35.02 -0.05 28.27
N PRO A 21 34.83 0.70 27.17
CA PRO A 21 33.79 0.38 26.22
C PRO A 21 34.05 -0.98 25.57
N SER A 22 33.09 -1.89 25.72
CA SER A 22 33.09 -3.18 25.01
C SER A 22 33.14 -2.93 23.51
N ALA A 23 34.02 -3.67 22.81
CA ALA A 23 34.05 -3.65 21.35
C ALA A 23 32.68 -4.07 20.77
N PRO A 24 32.26 -3.53 19.61
CA PRO A 24 31.01 -3.92 18.98
C PRO A 24 31.02 -5.41 18.65
N VAL A 25 29.92 -6.09 19.01
CA VAL A 25 29.68 -7.49 18.66
C VAL A 25 29.48 -7.61 17.15
N ALA A 26 29.80 -8.76 16.56
CA ALA A 26 29.77 -9.01 15.11
C ALA A 26 28.46 -8.52 14.46
N GLY A 27 28.60 -7.71 13.41
CA GLY A 27 27.50 -6.92 12.85
C GLY A 27 26.45 -7.70 12.08
N ALA A 28 25.33 -7.03 11.83
CA ALA A 28 24.21 -7.52 11.03
C ALA A 28 24.65 -8.22 9.73
N ALA A 29 23.94 -9.30 9.40
CA ALA A 29 23.98 -9.84 8.06
C ALA A 29 23.32 -8.83 7.11
N SER A 30 24.15 -8.12 6.33
CA SER A 30 23.70 -7.31 5.20
C SER A 30 22.84 -8.16 4.28
N GLY A 31 21.59 -7.75 4.06
CA GLY A 31 20.72 -8.37 3.06
C GLY A 31 21.29 -8.26 1.65
N GLY A 32 20.60 -8.82 0.66
CA GLY A 32 21.08 -8.78 -0.72
C GLY A 32 20.06 -9.24 -1.75
N THR A 33 20.24 -8.76 -2.98
CA THR A 33 19.44 -9.13 -4.13
C THR A 33 20.22 -10.10 -5.03
N ARG A 34 19.54 -11.11 -5.58
CA ARG A 34 20.08 -12.02 -6.59
C ARG A 34 19.15 -12.16 -7.78
N SER A 35 19.65 -11.73 -8.92
CA SER A 35 19.02 -11.92 -10.23
C SER A 35 19.34 -13.30 -10.82
N LEU A 36 18.32 -13.96 -11.37
CA LEU A 36 18.41 -15.24 -12.06
C LEU A 36 17.70 -15.14 -13.43
N PRO A 37 18.42 -15.24 -14.58
CA PRO A 37 17.81 -15.04 -15.90
C PRO A 37 16.79 -16.12 -16.24
N LEU A 38 15.68 -15.73 -16.89
CA LEU A 38 14.59 -16.62 -17.27
C LEU A 38 14.77 -17.13 -18.71
N ALA A 39 15.31 -18.34 -18.82
CA ALA A 39 15.41 -19.06 -20.08
C ALA A 39 14.03 -19.61 -20.54
N PRO A 40 13.85 -19.91 -21.84
CA PRO A 40 12.72 -20.72 -22.30
C PRO A 40 12.67 -22.06 -21.55
N LEU A 41 11.49 -22.39 -21.00
CA LEU A 41 11.21 -23.72 -20.46
C LEU A 41 11.00 -24.68 -21.63
N ALA A 42 11.52 -25.90 -21.51
CA ALA A 42 11.23 -26.95 -22.49
C ALA A 42 9.72 -27.14 -22.60
N ALA A 43 9.20 -27.11 -23.83
CA ALA A 43 7.76 -27.21 -24.06
C ALA A 43 7.23 -28.56 -23.55
N ASP A 44 6.42 -28.50 -22.49
CA ASP A 44 5.64 -29.65 -22.06
C ASP A 44 4.61 -29.94 -23.16
N ARG A 45 4.81 -31.05 -23.88
CA ARG A 45 3.99 -31.42 -25.05
C ARG A 45 2.51 -31.60 -24.70
N ALA A 46 2.17 -31.76 -23.42
CA ALA A 46 0.80 -31.84 -22.93
C ALA A 46 0.05 -30.48 -22.91
N LEU A 47 0.75 -29.33 -22.94
CA LEU A 47 0.14 -28.02 -22.68
C LEU A 47 -0.12 -27.14 -23.92
N GLY A 48 0.38 -27.52 -25.11
CA GLY A 48 0.01 -26.91 -26.41
C GLY A 48 0.22 -25.39 -26.56
N GLY A 49 0.88 -24.73 -25.62
CA GLY A 49 0.96 -23.27 -25.51
C GLY A 49 2.28 -22.67 -26.00
N ALA A 50 2.28 -21.35 -26.14
CA ALA A 50 3.47 -20.56 -26.44
C ALA A 50 4.61 -20.82 -25.41
N PRO A 51 5.89 -20.78 -25.82
CA PRO A 51 7.00 -21.16 -24.96
C PRO A 51 7.13 -20.23 -23.75
N ALA A 52 6.73 -20.73 -22.58
CA ALA A 52 6.91 -20.02 -21.32
C ALA A 52 8.39 -19.86 -20.99
N ARG A 53 8.76 -18.73 -20.38
CA ARG A 53 10.11 -18.52 -19.81
C ARG A 53 10.08 -18.79 -18.31
N GLY A 54 11.20 -19.19 -17.71
CA GLY A 54 11.21 -19.45 -16.27
C GLY A 54 12.44 -20.19 -15.75
N LEU A 55 12.27 -20.76 -14.56
CA LEU A 55 13.23 -21.65 -13.92
C LEU A 55 12.50 -22.91 -13.46
N THR A 56 13.10 -24.07 -13.67
CA THR A 56 12.73 -25.31 -12.97
C THR A 56 13.07 -25.19 -11.48
N GLN A 57 12.59 -26.15 -10.66
CA GLN A 57 12.84 -26.15 -9.21
C GLN A 57 14.35 -26.04 -8.92
N ARG A 58 14.75 -25.00 -8.19
CA ARG A 58 16.14 -24.74 -7.81
C ARG A 58 16.26 -24.57 -6.31
N HIS A 59 17.33 -25.13 -5.74
CA HIS A 59 17.85 -24.72 -4.45
C HIS A 59 18.69 -23.44 -4.65
N VAL A 60 18.52 -22.47 -3.77
CA VAL A 60 19.21 -21.16 -3.78
C VAL A 60 19.65 -20.81 -2.35
N SER A 61 20.48 -19.78 -2.16
CA SER A 61 20.63 -19.20 -0.81
C SER A 61 19.30 -18.60 -0.33
N PRO A 62 19.08 -18.47 0.99
CA PRO A 62 17.84 -17.94 1.53
C PRO A 62 17.41 -16.58 0.96
N PHE A 63 16.10 -16.38 0.87
CA PHE A 63 15.42 -15.15 0.48
C PHE A 63 14.05 -15.11 1.15
N SER A 64 13.41 -13.93 1.26
CA SER A 64 12.07 -13.79 1.86
C SER A 64 11.07 -13.07 0.96
N LEU A 65 11.55 -12.37 -0.06
CA LEU A 65 10.75 -11.64 -1.04
C LEU A 65 11.29 -11.92 -2.45
N LEU A 66 10.41 -11.92 -3.44
CA LEU A 66 10.78 -12.15 -4.85
C LEU A 66 10.01 -11.24 -5.80
N GLY A 67 10.48 -11.13 -7.04
CA GLY A 67 9.72 -10.53 -8.14
C GLY A 67 10.32 -10.90 -9.49
N VAL A 68 9.66 -10.53 -10.59
CA VAL A 68 10.20 -10.70 -11.95
C VAL A 68 10.46 -9.34 -12.55
N ALA A 69 11.67 -9.13 -13.06
CA ALA A 69 12.12 -7.87 -13.65
C ALA A 69 12.59 -8.06 -15.10
N TRP A 70 12.69 -6.95 -15.83
CA TRP A 70 13.13 -6.85 -17.22
C TRP A 70 13.84 -5.50 -17.46
N ASP A 71 14.39 -5.32 -18.66
CA ASP A 71 15.34 -4.22 -18.91
C ASP A 71 14.66 -2.89 -19.25
N ASP A 72 13.64 -2.91 -20.12
CA ASP A 72 12.91 -1.70 -20.52
C ASP A 72 11.79 -1.36 -19.52
N PRO A 73 11.85 -0.21 -18.82
CA PRO A 73 10.84 0.18 -17.83
C PRO A 73 9.50 0.66 -18.44
N ASP A 74 9.43 0.87 -19.76
CA ASP A 74 8.22 1.19 -20.51
C ASP A 74 7.59 -0.06 -21.18
N ALA A 75 8.36 -1.14 -21.37
CA ALA A 75 7.85 -2.40 -21.94
C ALA A 75 6.95 -3.17 -20.96
N ARG A 76 5.70 -3.46 -21.37
CA ARG A 76 4.71 -4.17 -20.54
C ARG A 76 4.85 -5.69 -20.58
N LEU A 77 4.76 -6.34 -19.42
CA LEU A 77 4.62 -7.80 -19.33
C LEU A 77 3.16 -8.23 -19.55
N ASP A 78 2.76 -8.36 -20.82
CA ASP A 78 1.48 -8.93 -21.25
C ASP A 78 1.45 -10.47 -21.03
N GLY A 79 1.21 -10.90 -19.79
CA GLY A 79 1.17 -12.33 -19.47
C GLY A 79 0.87 -12.65 -18.01
N ARG A 80 1.02 -13.92 -17.67
CA ARG A 80 0.84 -14.46 -16.32
C ARG A 80 2.18 -14.92 -15.77
N VAL A 81 2.62 -14.30 -14.67
CA VAL A 81 3.77 -14.74 -13.88
C VAL A 81 3.26 -15.62 -12.76
N GLN A 82 3.86 -16.79 -12.57
CA GLN A 82 3.55 -17.72 -11.49
C GLN A 82 4.80 -18.23 -10.80
N VAL A 83 4.74 -18.31 -9.48
CA VAL A 83 5.83 -18.77 -8.61
C VAL A 83 5.36 -19.84 -7.64
N ARG A 84 6.28 -20.69 -7.21
CA ARG A 84 6.14 -21.48 -5.99
C ARG A 84 7.48 -21.58 -5.28
N THR A 85 7.44 -21.61 -3.96
CA THR A 85 8.63 -21.63 -3.10
C THR A 85 8.64 -22.85 -2.19
N ARG A 86 9.79 -23.09 -1.59
CA ARG A 86 9.98 -24.05 -0.49
C ARG A 86 10.54 -23.28 0.71
N PRO A 87 9.86 -23.31 1.88
CA PRO A 87 10.37 -22.70 3.10
C PRO A 87 11.75 -23.24 3.47
N ALA A 88 12.60 -22.39 4.04
CA ALA A 88 13.98 -22.74 4.33
C ALA A 88 14.08 -23.90 5.33
N GLY A 89 14.84 -24.94 4.99
CA GLY A 89 14.93 -26.18 5.79
C GLY A 89 13.70 -27.10 5.69
N GLY A 90 12.67 -26.71 4.92
CA GLY A 90 11.51 -27.55 4.62
C GLY A 90 11.69 -28.42 3.38
N THR A 91 10.78 -29.37 3.17
CA THR A 91 10.73 -30.25 1.98
C THR A 91 9.50 -29.99 1.10
N THR A 92 8.41 -29.51 1.68
CA THR A 92 7.13 -29.24 0.99
C THR A 92 7.20 -27.94 0.19
N TRP A 93 6.79 -28.02 -1.08
CA TRP A 93 6.62 -26.85 -1.95
C TRP A 93 5.23 -26.23 -1.76
N SER A 94 5.15 -24.91 -1.89
CA SER A 94 3.87 -24.21 -1.95
C SER A 94 3.06 -24.62 -3.19
N ARG A 95 1.75 -24.34 -3.17
CA ARG A 95 0.97 -24.20 -4.42
C ARG A 95 1.58 -23.11 -5.30
N TRP A 96 1.29 -23.14 -6.59
CA TRP A 96 1.55 -22.00 -7.47
C TRP A 96 0.73 -20.79 -7.00
N ARG A 97 1.37 -19.63 -6.95
CA ARG A 97 0.77 -18.31 -6.73
C ARG A 97 1.02 -17.49 -7.99
N ASP A 98 0.03 -16.70 -8.40
CA ASP A 98 0.27 -15.65 -9.40
C ASP A 98 1.10 -14.51 -8.76
N VAL A 99 1.91 -13.84 -9.57
CA VAL A 99 2.58 -12.58 -9.20
C VAL A 99 1.97 -11.45 -10.05
N PRO A 100 1.45 -10.37 -9.43
CA PRO A 100 0.81 -9.26 -10.13
C PRO A 100 1.73 -8.56 -11.14
N THR A 101 1.28 -8.46 -12.40
CA THR A 101 2.07 -7.94 -13.53
C THR A 101 1.78 -6.48 -13.87
N HIS A 102 0.89 -5.82 -13.11
CA HIS A 102 0.42 -4.46 -13.42
C HIS A 102 1.21 -3.32 -12.75
N ALA A 103 2.27 -3.66 -12.00
CA ALA A 103 3.09 -2.77 -11.16
C ALA A 103 3.92 -1.68 -11.89
N HIS A 104 3.66 -1.40 -13.17
CA HIS A 104 4.26 -0.27 -13.90
C HIS A 104 3.68 1.11 -13.48
N ASP A 105 2.61 1.09 -12.69
CA ASP A 105 1.90 2.25 -12.14
C ASP A 105 2.69 2.94 -11.03
N HIS A 106 3.30 2.15 -10.14
CA HIS A 106 4.27 2.62 -9.17
C HIS A 106 5.60 2.87 -9.89
N ALA A 107 5.87 4.11 -10.27
CA ALA A 107 7.11 4.47 -10.95
C ALA A 107 7.49 5.95 -10.76
N PRO A 108 8.77 6.29 -11.00
CA PRO A 108 9.19 7.68 -11.18
C PRO A 108 8.51 8.33 -12.38
N ASP A 109 8.14 9.61 -12.27
CA ASP A 109 7.42 10.35 -13.32
C ASP A 109 8.18 10.36 -14.67
N PRO A 110 7.47 10.31 -15.82
CA PRO A 110 8.07 10.47 -17.14
C PRO A 110 8.89 11.77 -17.25
N GLY A 111 10.04 11.70 -17.92
CA GLY A 111 10.96 12.84 -18.05
C GLY A 111 11.67 13.27 -16.75
N SER A 112 11.45 12.59 -15.63
CA SER A 112 12.21 12.84 -14.40
C SER A 112 13.65 12.30 -14.50
N ALA A 113 14.59 12.95 -13.81
CA ALA A 113 15.98 12.47 -13.72
C ALA A 113 16.09 11.08 -13.05
N GLU A 114 15.10 10.71 -12.24
CA GLU A 114 15.00 9.37 -11.66
C GLU A 114 14.56 8.34 -12.72
N ARG A 115 13.53 8.64 -13.52
CA ARG A 115 13.09 7.77 -14.64
C ARG A 115 14.20 7.55 -15.68
N ALA A 116 15.04 8.57 -15.91
CA ALA A 116 16.16 8.51 -16.85
C ALA A 116 17.41 7.77 -16.30
N GLY A 117 17.34 7.17 -15.11
CA GLY A 117 18.47 6.46 -14.51
C GLY A 117 18.89 5.21 -15.31
N PRO A 118 20.19 4.97 -15.54
CA PRO A 118 20.68 3.88 -16.42
C PRO A 118 20.50 2.46 -15.84
N ARG A 119 19.90 2.35 -14.65
CA ARG A 119 19.56 1.08 -13.98
C ARG A 119 18.05 0.89 -13.82
N VAL A 120 17.23 1.84 -14.30
CA VAL A 120 15.78 1.75 -14.17
C VAL A 120 15.22 0.74 -15.15
N GLY A 121 14.60 -0.31 -14.62
CA GLY A 121 13.95 -1.37 -15.38
C GLY A 121 12.52 -1.58 -14.91
N GLY A 122 11.74 -2.35 -15.67
CA GLY A 122 10.39 -2.74 -15.29
C GLY A 122 10.41 -3.97 -14.39
N ALA A 123 9.43 -4.08 -13.49
CA ALA A 123 9.26 -5.26 -12.65
C ALA A 123 7.80 -5.50 -12.24
N THR A 124 7.50 -6.72 -11.80
CA THR A 124 6.24 -7.05 -11.11
C THR A 124 6.19 -6.40 -9.73
N ALA A 125 5.02 -6.42 -9.10
CA ALA A 125 4.95 -6.20 -7.66
C ALA A 125 5.83 -7.26 -6.95
N PRO A 126 6.52 -6.91 -5.85
CA PRO A 126 7.29 -7.86 -5.07
C PRO A 126 6.35 -8.74 -4.25
N LEU A 127 6.53 -10.06 -4.26
CA LEU A 127 5.76 -11.01 -3.44
C LEU A 127 6.55 -11.40 -2.18
N TRP A 128 5.95 -11.21 -1.00
CA TRP A 128 6.47 -11.80 0.23
C TRP A 128 6.14 -13.29 0.28
N VAL A 129 7.17 -14.12 0.52
CA VAL A 129 7.05 -15.58 0.58
C VAL A 129 7.51 -16.16 1.92
N GLY A 130 8.03 -15.31 2.82
CA GLY A 130 8.73 -15.74 4.02
C GLY A 130 10.04 -16.48 3.70
N ARG A 131 10.86 -16.72 4.72
CA ARG A 131 12.21 -17.30 4.56
C ARG A 131 12.17 -18.63 3.81
N SER A 132 12.63 -18.60 2.57
CA SER A 132 12.58 -19.67 1.57
C SER A 132 13.98 -19.97 1.02
N ASP A 133 14.25 -21.22 0.63
CA ASP A 133 15.52 -21.65 0.01
C ASP A 133 15.34 -22.43 -1.29
N GLY A 134 14.09 -22.71 -1.68
CA GLY A 134 13.73 -23.29 -2.96
C GLY A 134 12.78 -22.38 -3.74
N VAL A 135 12.99 -22.26 -5.04
CA VAL A 135 12.13 -21.47 -5.93
C VAL A 135 11.88 -22.16 -7.27
N GLN A 136 10.70 -21.91 -7.83
CA GLN A 136 10.35 -22.19 -9.22
C GLN A 136 9.48 -21.05 -9.75
N VAL A 137 9.72 -20.62 -10.99
CA VAL A 137 8.96 -19.55 -11.66
C VAL A 137 8.64 -19.93 -13.09
N ARG A 138 7.46 -19.51 -13.58
CA ARG A 138 7.09 -19.52 -14.99
C ARG A 138 6.41 -18.21 -15.38
N VAL A 139 6.70 -17.74 -16.59
CA VAL A 139 6.13 -16.55 -17.22
C VAL A 139 5.53 -17.02 -18.54
N THR A 140 4.20 -17.01 -18.62
CA THR A 140 3.45 -17.43 -19.80
C THR A 140 2.88 -16.18 -20.48
N PRO A 141 3.19 -15.91 -21.76
CA PRO A 141 2.64 -14.76 -22.46
C PRO A 141 1.13 -14.89 -22.68
N ALA A 142 0.42 -13.76 -22.73
CA ALA A 142 -0.99 -13.73 -23.10
C ALA A 142 -1.19 -14.15 -24.56
N VAL A 143 -2.23 -14.93 -24.85
CA VAL A 143 -2.57 -15.40 -26.21
C VAL A 143 -3.61 -14.46 -26.82
N ARG A 144 -3.27 -13.72 -27.88
CA ARG A 144 -4.19 -12.78 -28.54
C ARG A 144 -5.08 -13.54 -29.53
N GLY A 145 -6.35 -13.77 -29.16
CA GLY A 145 -7.38 -14.25 -30.12
C GLY A 145 -8.41 -15.27 -29.62
N GLY A 146 -8.30 -15.78 -28.40
CA GLY A 146 -9.31 -16.70 -27.85
C GLY A 146 -10.55 -15.97 -27.30
N LYS A 147 -11.75 -16.37 -27.70
CA LYS A 147 -13.00 -16.04 -26.97
C LYS A 147 -12.98 -16.73 -25.60
N GLY A 148 -12.30 -16.13 -24.63
CA GLY A 148 -12.08 -16.73 -23.31
C GLY A 148 -11.39 -15.83 -22.29
N ALA A 149 -11.25 -14.52 -22.57
CA ALA A 149 -10.98 -13.54 -21.52
C ALA A 149 -12.33 -13.08 -20.94
N PRO A 150 -12.55 -13.13 -19.61
CA PRO A 150 -13.58 -12.30 -19.00
C PRO A 150 -13.13 -10.85 -19.19
N ALA A 151 -13.76 -10.16 -20.14
CA ALA A 151 -13.78 -8.71 -20.10
C ALA A 151 -14.65 -8.33 -18.91
N GLU A 152 -14.04 -7.99 -17.78
CA GLU A 152 -14.73 -7.29 -16.70
C GLU A 152 -15.09 -5.88 -17.21
N ARG A 153 -16.21 -5.83 -17.94
CA ARG A 153 -16.91 -4.59 -18.20
C ARG A 153 -17.49 -4.16 -16.86
N GLY A 154 -17.20 -2.94 -16.44
CA GLY A 154 -18.02 -2.28 -15.44
C GLY A 154 -19.47 -2.29 -15.92
N SER A 155 -20.34 -3.03 -15.22
CA SER A 155 -21.78 -2.90 -15.36
C SER A 155 -22.18 -1.60 -14.65
N THR A 156 -22.51 -0.60 -15.43
CA THR A 156 -23.32 0.53 -14.99
C THR A 156 -24.79 0.20 -15.23
N ASP A 157 -25.35 -0.75 -14.48
CA ASP A 157 -26.79 -1.02 -14.52
C ASP A 157 -27.51 -0.18 -13.47
N ALA A 158 -27.99 0.98 -13.92
CA ALA A 158 -28.94 1.78 -13.18
C ALA A 158 -30.32 1.09 -13.17
N ALA A 159 -30.69 0.48 -12.04
CA ALA A 159 -32.02 -0.09 -11.82
C ALA A 159 -32.80 0.75 -10.80
N GLY A 160 -33.65 1.65 -11.30
CA GLY A 160 -34.69 2.30 -10.50
C GLY A 160 -35.97 1.45 -10.46
N GLY A 161 -36.68 1.51 -9.34
CA GLY A 161 -37.93 0.78 -9.09
C GLY A 161 -37.72 -0.41 -8.14
N GLY A 162 -38.44 -0.56 -7.03
CA GLY A 162 -39.60 0.20 -6.56
C GLY A 162 -40.73 -0.74 -6.17
N GLY A 163 -41.01 -0.83 -4.87
CA GLY A 163 -42.06 -1.68 -4.30
C GLY A 163 -41.60 -2.42 -3.04
N THR A 164 -42.41 -2.61 -2.01
CA THR A 164 -43.78 -2.10 -1.75
C THR A 164 -44.00 -2.07 -0.24
N ASP A 165 -44.65 -1.02 0.29
CA ASP A 165 -45.05 -0.96 1.70
C ASP A 165 -46.11 -2.00 2.06
N ALA A 166 -46.11 -2.42 3.33
CA ALA A 166 -47.14 -3.24 3.92
C ALA A 166 -47.73 -2.58 5.18
N ALA A 167 -49.01 -2.21 5.10
CA ALA A 167 -49.98 -2.12 6.21
C ALA A 167 -49.70 -1.09 7.36
N GLU A 168 -50.70 -0.40 7.93
CA GLU A 168 -52.15 -0.44 7.75
C GLU A 168 -52.88 0.76 8.41
N ARG A 169 -54.18 0.91 8.10
CA ARG A 169 -55.27 1.58 8.86
C ARG A 169 -55.46 3.12 8.75
N GLY A 170 -56.57 3.49 8.10
CA GLY A 170 -57.37 4.66 8.53
C GLY A 170 -58.29 5.34 7.50
N GLY A 171 -59.55 4.88 7.36
CA GLY A 171 -60.68 5.76 6.97
C GLY A 171 -61.07 5.86 5.47
N PRO A 172 -62.37 5.74 5.11
CA PRO A 172 -62.86 5.89 3.73
C PRO A 172 -63.51 7.26 3.44
N GLY A 173 -63.54 7.67 2.17
CA GLY A 173 -64.30 8.84 1.69
C GLY A 173 -64.24 8.99 0.16
N ALA A 174 -65.39 9.15 -0.50
CA ALA A 174 -65.51 9.01 -1.96
C ALA A 174 -65.77 10.33 -2.73
N ALA A 175 -65.22 10.44 -3.95
CA ALA A 175 -65.68 11.22 -5.12
C ALA A 175 -64.52 11.26 -6.16
N GLY A 176 -64.70 11.38 -7.48
CA GLY A 176 -65.91 11.46 -8.31
C GLY A 176 -65.70 12.35 -9.56
N GLY A 177 -65.93 11.82 -10.77
CA GLY A 177 -65.83 12.54 -12.08
C GLY A 177 -64.45 12.36 -12.77
N ARG A 178 -64.29 11.84 -14.00
CA ARG A 178 -64.98 11.90 -15.32
C ARG A 178 -64.77 13.21 -16.12
N GLY A 179 -64.36 13.04 -17.39
CA GLY A 179 -64.27 14.09 -18.43
C GLY A 179 -62.93 14.07 -19.17
N THR A 180 -62.63 13.19 -20.14
CA THR A 180 -63.09 13.11 -21.55
C THR A 180 -63.03 14.42 -22.35
N GLY A 181 -62.23 14.45 -23.43
CA GLY A 181 -62.27 15.48 -24.47
C GLY A 181 -60.95 15.57 -25.25
N ALA A 182 -60.99 15.44 -26.58
CA ALA A 182 -59.80 15.37 -27.44
C ALA A 182 -59.89 16.31 -28.65
N THR A 183 -58.75 16.53 -29.33
CA THR A 183 -58.58 17.22 -30.63
C THR A 183 -58.86 18.75 -30.63
N GLY A 184 -58.16 19.59 -31.41
CA GLY A 184 -56.97 19.39 -32.24
C GLY A 184 -56.74 20.55 -33.23
N GLY A 185 -55.49 20.75 -33.69
CA GLY A 185 -55.15 21.38 -34.98
C GLY A 185 -54.95 22.91 -35.07
N GLY A 186 -53.79 23.32 -35.60
CA GLY A 186 -53.71 24.32 -36.70
C GLY A 186 -53.12 25.72 -36.42
N GLY A 187 -52.12 26.10 -37.22
CA GLY A 187 -52.10 27.43 -37.88
C GLY A 187 -51.08 28.49 -37.46
N ASP A 188 -49.92 28.51 -38.14
CA ASP A 188 -49.24 29.66 -38.79
C ASP A 188 -48.88 30.97 -38.03
N GLY A 189 -47.80 31.69 -38.47
CA GLY A 189 -47.71 33.11 -38.05
C GLY A 189 -46.54 34.08 -38.35
N ALA A 190 -45.37 33.68 -38.89
CA ALA A 190 -44.38 34.55 -39.60
C ALA A 190 -43.71 35.84 -38.98
N GLY A 191 -42.46 36.12 -39.41
CA GLY A 191 -41.81 37.47 -39.42
C GLY A 191 -40.38 37.53 -38.86
N ARG A 192 -39.26 37.27 -39.57
CA ARG A 192 -38.58 37.90 -40.76
C ARG A 192 -37.89 39.27 -40.56
N ARG A 193 -36.53 39.27 -40.63
CA ARG A 193 -35.56 40.09 -41.44
C ARG A 193 -34.16 40.06 -40.74
N ALA A 194 -33.05 39.63 -41.36
CA ALA A 194 -32.23 40.22 -42.46
C ALA A 194 -31.55 41.55 -42.04
N ALA A 195 -30.29 41.93 -42.37
CA ALA A 195 -29.25 41.48 -43.33
C ALA A 195 -27.89 42.16 -42.95
N ASP A 196 -26.68 41.93 -43.49
CA ASP A 196 -25.97 40.86 -44.26
C ASP A 196 -24.44 41.23 -44.31
N GLY A 197 -23.49 40.35 -44.70
CA GLY A 197 -22.07 40.75 -44.95
C GLY A 197 -20.99 39.65 -45.11
N VAL A 198 -20.40 39.52 -46.31
CA VAL A 198 -19.26 38.61 -46.68
C VAL A 198 -18.34 39.31 -47.71
N PRO A 199 -17.00 39.13 -47.65
CA PRO A 199 -16.22 38.64 -48.82
C PRO A 199 -15.18 37.54 -48.43
N THR A 200 -15.21 36.29 -48.97
CA THR A 200 -14.68 35.73 -50.25
C THR A 200 -13.20 35.30 -50.28
N GLY A 201 -12.93 34.06 -50.74
CA GLY A 201 -11.63 33.45 -51.10
C GLY A 201 -11.42 32.08 -50.39
N ALA A 202 -11.78 30.92 -50.97
CA ALA A 202 -11.09 30.15 -52.03
C ALA A 202 -9.71 29.64 -51.58
N ASP A 203 -9.34 28.35 -51.64
CA ASP A 203 -9.75 27.25 -52.55
C ASP A 203 -10.10 25.92 -51.85
N ALA A 204 -10.47 24.88 -52.63
CA ALA A 204 -11.21 23.69 -52.19
C ALA A 204 -10.49 22.34 -52.42
N GLU A 205 -10.74 21.36 -51.52
CA GLU A 205 -11.30 19.99 -51.74
C GLU A 205 -10.88 19.15 -52.98
N PRO A 206 -10.87 17.78 -52.95
CA PRO A 206 -11.94 17.01 -52.29
C PRO A 206 -11.62 15.68 -51.58
N VAL A 207 -12.44 15.43 -50.55
CA VAL A 207 -12.84 14.07 -50.10
C VAL A 207 -13.75 13.39 -51.14
N SER A 208 -13.58 12.09 -51.40
CA SER A 208 -14.44 11.30 -52.29
C SER A 208 -15.21 10.20 -51.55
N THR A 209 -16.46 9.94 -51.95
CA THR A 209 -17.43 9.09 -51.24
C THR A 209 -18.00 7.93 -52.09
N GLY A 210 -18.02 6.73 -51.49
CA GLY A 210 -18.87 5.60 -51.90
C GLY A 210 -18.35 4.67 -53.01
N PRO A 211 -19.02 3.52 -53.28
CA PRO A 211 -20.28 3.06 -52.68
C PRO A 211 -20.19 1.71 -51.92
N VAL A 212 -21.30 1.32 -51.27
CA VAL A 212 -21.49 0.05 -50.56
C VAL A 212 -21.96 -1.06 -51.51
N ALA A 213 -21.43 -2.28 -51.36
CA ALA A 213 -21.97 -3.49 -52.01
C ALA A 213 -22.13 -4.64 -50.99
N ARG A 214 -23.20 -5.43 -51.14
CA ARG A 214 -23.48 -6.68 -50.40
C ARG A 214 -23.64 -7.85 -51.39
N ARG A 215 -23.52 -9.09 -50.86
CA ARG A 215 -23.51 -10.44 -51.50
C ARG A 215 -22.07 -10.92 -51.78
N GLY A 216 -21.68 -12.16 -51.51
CA GLY A 216 -22.37 -13.28 -50.82
C GLY A 216 -21.54 -14.58 -50.90
N ASP A 217 -21.60 -15.41 -49.86
CA ASP A 217 -21.31 -16.85 -49.71
C ASP A 217 -20.17 -17.55 -50.52
N GLY A 218 -19.30 -18.36 -49.86
CA GLY A 218 -18.72 -19.53 -50.55
C GLY A 218 -17.33 -20.13 -50.24
N GLY A 219 -16.83 -20.18 -48.99
CA GLY A 219 -15.76 -21.13 -48.57
C GLY A 219 -14.32 -20.91 -49.07
N PRO A 220 -13.35 -21.81 -48.74
CA PRO A 220 -13.45 -23.02 -47.92
C PRO A 220 -12.94 -22.83 -46.47
N ASP A 221 -13.09 -23.86 -45.62
CA ASP A 221 -12.52 -23.90 -44.26
C ASP A 221 -11.00 -24.19 -44.26
N ASP A 222 -10.18 -23.19 -43.96
CA ASP A 222 -8.74 -23.34 -43.73
C ASP A 222 -8.31 -23.07 -42.27
N GLY A 223 -8.23 -24.15 -41.50
CA GLY A 223 -7.09 -24.41 -40.61
C GLY A 223 -6.75 -23.40 -39.50
N GLY A 224 -7.57 -23.38 -38.44
CA GLY A 224 -7.09 -23.20 -37.06
C GLY A 224 -6.12 -22.04 -36.79
N THR A 225 -6.62 -20.80 -36.79
CA THR A 225 -5.86 -19.63 -36.30
C THR A 225 -5.71 -19.67 -34.77
N GLY A 226 -4.73 -20.44 -34.29
CA GLY A 226 -4.22 -20.29 -32.93
C GLY A 226 -3.68 -18.87 -32.75
N GLY A 227 -4.23 -18.13 -31.79
CA GLY A 227 -3.88 -16.73 -31.57
C GLY A 227 -2.37 -16.55 -31.32
N ALA A 228 -1.76 -15.53 -31.93
CA ALA A 228 -0.36 -15.21 -31.67
C ALA A 228 -0.21 -14.72 -30.21
N ALA A 229 0.81 -15.21 -29.51
CA ALA A 229 1.10 -14.75 -28.16
C ALA A 229 1.72 -13.34 -28.19
N SER A 230 1.38 -12.49 -27.20
CA SER A 230 2.11 -11.24 -26.96
C SER A 230 3.60 -11.57 -26.75
N PRO A 231 4.54 -10.78 -27.31
CA PRO A 231 5.94 -10.92 -26.96
C PRO A 231 6.15 -10.61 -25.47
N LEU A 232 7.05 -11.35 -24.83
CA LEU A 232 7.51 -11.03 -23.47
C LEU A 232 8.65 -10.00 -23.54
N PRO A 233 8.81 -9.11 -22.54
CA PRO A 233 9.95 -8.20 -22.47
C PRO A 233 11.32 -8.90 -22.49
N ASP A 234 12.33 -8.20 -23.00
CA ASP A 234 13.72 -8.63 -22.96
C ASP A 234 14.33 -8.46 -21.55
N GLY A 235 15.41 -9.20 -21.27
CA GLY A 235 16.08 -9.14 -19.96
C GLY A 235 15.35 -9.82 -18.80
N LEU A 236 14.27 -10.57 -19.08
CA LEU A 236 13.46 -11.25 -18.07
C LEU A 236 14.31 -12.07 -17.08
N ARG A 237 14.20 -11.72 -15.80
CA ARG A 237 14.94 -12.30 -14.67
C ARG A 237 14.04 -12.43 -13.44
N LEU A 238 14.24 -13.47 -12.65
CA LEU A 238 13.69 -13.60 -11.30
C LEU A 238 14.65 -12.93 -10.32
N GLU A 239 14.13 -12.05 -9.49
CA GLU A 239 14.86 -11.36 -8.45
C GLU A 239 14.50 -11.97 -7.10
N LEU A 240 15.52 -12.37 -6.35
CA LEU A 240 15.39 -12.96 -5.02
C LEU A 240 16.02 -12.01 -4.00
N VAL A 241 15.22 -11.57 -3.03
CA VAL A 241 15.63 -10.57 -2.04
C VAL A 241 15.70 -11.21 -0.65
N ASP A 242 16.89 -11.18 -0.07
CA ASP A 242 17.09 -11.30 1.37
C ASP A 242 16.99 -9.89 2.00
N PRO A 243 15.96 -9.59 2.82
CA PRO A 243 15.82 -8.28 3.45
C PRO A 243 16.88 -8.00 4.53
N GLY A 244 17.68 -8.99 4.92
CA GLY A 244 18.68 -8.87 5.97
C GLY A 244 18.10 -8.71 7.38
N THR A 245 19.00 -8.81 8.35
CA THR A 245 18.67 -8.62 9.77
C THR A 245 18.93 -7.18 10.19
N ALA A 246 17.99 -6.53 10.86
CA ALA A 246 18.28 -5.30 11.57
C ALA A 246 19.03 -5.62 12.87
N ASP A 247 20.17 -4.96 13.12
CA ASP A 247 20.88 -5.04 14.40
C ASP A 247 20.00 -4.45 15.50
N GLY A 248 19.69 -5.25 16.53
CA GLY A 248 19.09 -4.75 17.77
C GLY A 248 17.74 -4.04 17.65
N ALA A 249 17.06 -4.12 16.50
CA ALA A 249 15.71 -3.59 16.34
C ALA A 249 14.84 -4.14 17.48
N PRO A 250 14.22 -3.29 18.31
CA PRO A 250 13.35 -3.80 19.35
C PRO A 250 12.23 -4.55 18.65
N ALA A 251 12.10 -5.85 18.94
CA ALA A 251 10.81 -6.51 18.81
C ALA A 251 9.81 -5.58 19.51
N VAL A 252 8.88 -5.00 18.74
CA VAL A 252 7.92 -4.03 19.25
C VAL A 252 7.13 -4.73 20.34
N ARG A 253 7.56 -4.51 21.59
CA ARG A 253 7.00 -5.20 22.74
C ARG A 253 5.58 -4.70 22.84
N GLY A 254 4.62 -5.60 22.66
CA GLY A 254 3.28 -5.38 23.19
C GLY A 254 3.44 -4.98 24.65
N THR A 255 2.96 -3.78 24.98
CA THR A 255 2.81 -3.20 26.32
C THR A 255 3.90 -3.53 27.35
N PRO A 256 4.82 -2.60 27.66
CA PRO A 256 5.75 -2.78 28.78
C PRO A 256 4.99 -3.03 30.09
N ALA A 257 5.18 -4.21 30.68
CA ALA A 257 4.79 -4.45 32.06
C ALA A 257 5.56 -3.48 32.96
N ALA A 258 4.84 -2.65 33.71
CA ALA A 258 5.42 -1.57 34.50
C ALA A 258 6.33 -2.11 35.62
N THR A 259 7.65 -2.01 35.43
CA THR A 259 8.60 -2.11 36.54
C THR A 259 8.72 -0.73 37.18
N ALA A 260 8.06 -0.56 38.33
CA ALA A 260 8.05 0.71 39.05
C ALA A 260 9.47 1.09 39.50
N SER A 261 10.02 2.14 38.90
CA SER A 261 11.21 2.83 39.40
C SER A 261 10.78 3.92 40.37
N THR A 262 11.10 3.76 41.64
CA THR A 262 10.80 4.74 42.69
C THR A 262 11.68 5.97 42.54
N ALA A 263 11.12 7.10 42.10
CA ALA A 263 11.70 8.43 42.28
C ALA A 263 10.95 9.14 43.43
N SER A 264 11.71 9.67 44.39
CA SER A 264 11.17 10.17 45.66
C SER A 264 10.32 11.45 45.51
N THR A 265 9.16 11.48 46.18
CA THR A 265 8.44 12.72 46.49
C THR A 265 8.41 12.97 48.00
N VAL A 266 8.53 14.24 48.37
CA VAL A 266 8.53 14.72 49.75
C VAL A 266 7.17 14.49 50.42
N SER A 267 7.18 13.94 51.63
CA SER A 267 5.95 13.66 52.38
C SER A 267 5.65 14.78 53.38
N ALA A 268 4.51 15.46 53.20
CA ALA A 268 3.83 16.16 54.29
C ALA A 268 3.08 15.13 55.15
N ALA A 269 2.99 15.36 56.45
CA ALA A 269 2.63 14.33 57.43
C ALA A 269 1.12 14.24 57.74
N ALA A 270 0.62 13.02 57.89
CA ALA A 270 -0.46 12.68 58.83
C ALA A 270 -0.26 11.23 59.34
N ARG A 271 -0.57 10.99 60.63
CA ARG A 271 -0.31 9.73 61.33
C ARG A 271 -1.50 8.78 61.27
N ALA A 272 -1.27 7.45 61.24
CA ALA A 272 -1.45 6.55 62.40
C ALA A 272 -1.55 5.04 62.03
N GLY A 273 -0.91 4.18 62.84
CA GLY A 273 -1.50 2.89 63.27
C GLY A 273 -1.12 1.57 62.56
N GLY A 274 -0.29 0.74 63.23
CA GLY A 274 -0.22 -0.75 63.26
C GLY A 274 -0.47 -1.61 62.00
N ALA A 275 0.45 -2.48 61.55
CA ALA A 275 0.81 -3.79 62.15
C ALA A 275 -0.32 -4.87 62.03
N ALA A 276 -0.10 -6.13 61.61
CA ALA A 276 1.12 -6.85 61.19
C ALA A 276 0.83 -8.13 60.35
N ALA A 277 1.88 -8.63 59.67
CA ALA A 277 2.24 -10.00 59.28
C ALA A 277 1.20 -11.13 59.00
N GLY A 278 1.43 -11.88 57.90
CA GLY A 278 0.92 -13.25 57.71
C GLY A 278 1.45 -13.97 56.43
N ARG A 279 2.23 -15.05 56.60
CA ARG A 279 2.47 -16.14 55.60
C ARG A 279 1.78 -17.40 56.15
N PRO A 280 1.22 -18.33 55.33
CA PRO A 280 2.00 -19.37 54.60
C PRO A 280 1.55 -19.51 53.11
N SER A 281 2.37 -19.99 52.16
CA SER A 281 2.83 -21.37 51.91
C SER A 281 1.71 -22.39 51.61
N GLY A 282 1.68 -22.89 50.37
CA GLY A 282 0.83 -24.00 49.93
C GLY A 282 0.96 -24.23 48.42
N ALA A 283 1.42 -25.41 48.01
CA ALA A 283 1.52 -25.81 46.61
C ALA A 283 0.42 -26.82 46.27
N ALA A 284 -0.25 -26.66 45.12
CA ALA A 284 -1.14 -27.66 44.55
C ALA A 284 -1.11 -27.55 43.02
N SER A 285 -1.06 -28.70 42.34
CA SER A 285 -1.18 -28.78 40.87
C SER A 285 -2.65 -28.82 40.46
N ALA A 286 -2.99 -28.16 39.35
CA ALA A 286 -4.29 -28.30 38.69
C ALA A 286 -4.11 -28.16 37.17
N GLU A 287 -4.91 -28.93 36.41
CA GLU A 287 -4.88 -29.02 34.95
C GLU A 287 -5.53 -27.79 34.26
N PRO A 288 -5.27 -27.56 32.95
CA PRO A 288 -5.67 -26.32 32.29
C PRO A 288 -7.19 -26.23 32.06
N GLY A 289 -7.86 -25.44 32.88
CA GLY A 289 -9.24 -25.00 32.64
C GLY A 289 -9.33 -23.98 31.51
N THR A 290 -10.41 -24.05 30.73
CA THR A 290 -10.74 -23.12 29.65
C THR A 290 -10.91 -21.69 30.17
N ALA A 291 -10.10 -20.75 29.67
CA ALA A 291 -10.22 -19.33 30.00
C ALA A 291 -11.23 -18.65 29.07
N GLU A 292 -12.30 -18.09 29.63
CA GLU A 292 -13.18 -17.14 28.94
C GLU A 292 -12.47 -15.79 28.74
N PRO A 293 -12.84 -15.01 27.71
CA PRO A 293 -12.20 -13.73 27.42
C PRO A 293 -12.55 -12.67 28.48
N VAL A 294 -11.58 -12.36 29.35
CA VAL A 294 -11.71 -11.25 30.30
C VAL A 294 -11.73 -9.93 29.54
N ALA A 295 -12.81 -9.16 29.65
CA ALA A 295 -12.95 -7.87 28.99
C ALA A 295 -11.85 -6.89 29.44
N ALA A 296 -11.18 -6.25 28.48
CA ALA A 296 -10.14 -5.27 28.76
C ALA A 296 -10.75 -4.02 29.44
N SER A 297 -10.26 -3.69 30.64
CA SER A 297 -10.68 -2.49 31.37
C SER A 297 -10.14 -1.22 30.66
N PRO A 298 -10.93 -0.13 30.57
CA PRO A 298 -10.61 1.02 29.71
C PRO A 298 -9.51 1.97 30.24
N ALA A 299 -8.74 1.57 31.24
CA ALA A 299 -7.96 2.45 32.11
C ALA A 299 -6.50 2.72 31.67
N VAL A 300 -6.17 2.60 30.38
CA VAL A 300 -4.84 2.97 29.83
C VAL A 300 -4.98 3.78 28.54
N ARG A 301 -5.48 5.02 28.66
CA ARG A 301 -5.48 6.02 27.58
C ARG A 301 -4.91 7.39 27.97
N ASP A 302 -4.60 7.62 29.25
CA ASP A 302 -4.15 8.92 29.76
C ASP A 302 -2.68 8.88 30.21
N ALA A 303 -1.81 9.37 29.32
CA ALA A 303 -0.40 9.66 29.61
C ALA A 303 0.10 10.93 28.89
N VAL A 304 -0.81 11.83 28.49
CA VAL A 304 -0.50 13.19 28.03
C VAL A 304 -1.47 14.13 28.72
N PRO A 305 -1.02 15.12 29.52
CA PRO A 305 -1.91 16.09 30.15
C PRO A 305 -2.66 16.89 29.09
N ASP A 306 -3.96 17.13 29.31
CA ASP A 306 -4.79 17.85 28.33
C ASP A 306 -4.27 19.27 28.06
N THR A 307 -3.64 19.92 29.04
CA THR A 307 -2.95 21.21 28.86
C THR A 307 -1.84 21.19 27.80
N VAL A 308 -1.20 20.03 27.56
CA VAL A 308 -0.20 19.86 26.49
C VAL A 308 -0.89 19.59 25.15
N ARG A 309 -2.03 18.87 25.15
CA ARG A 309 -2.85 18.64 23.94
C ARG A 309 -3.47 19.95 23.45
N ASP A 310 -4.03 20.74 24.36
CA ASP A 310 -4.62 22.05 24.11
C ASP A 310 -3.56 23.02 23.57
N ALA A 311 -2.38 23.12 24.20
CA ALA A 311 -1.29 23.98 23.73
C ALA A 311 -0.75 23.61 22.33
N VAL A 312 -0.83 22.34 21.92
CA VAL A 312 -0.48 21.91 20.55
C VAL A 312 -1.60 22.25 19.56
N ARG A 313 -2.87 22.00 19.93
CA ARG A 313 -4.04 22.37 19.11
C ARG A 313 -4.09 23.88 18.86
N ASP A 314 -3.81 24.68 19.88
CA ASP A 314 -3.88 26.14 19.81
C ASP A 314 -2.71 26.74 18.98
N ALA A 315 -1.65 25.98 18.70
CA ALA A 315 -0.51 26.41 17.88
C ALA A 315 -0.71 26.16 16.37
N VAL A 316 -1.46 25.11 15.99
CA VAL A 316 -1.93 24.85 14.62
C VAL A 316 -3.34 24.24 14.70
N PRO A 317 -4.41 25.04 14.56
CA PRO A 317 -5.79 24.61 14.85
C PRO A 317 -6.26 23.33 14.15
N ASP A 318 -5.72 23.05 12.97
CA ASP A 318 -6.14 21.96 12.08
C ASP A 318 -5.13 20.80 11.99
N ALA A 319 -4.05 20.79 12.78
CA ALA A 319 -3.04 19.73 12.71
C ALA A 319 -3.33 18.61 13.71
N ALA A 320 -3.80 17.47 13.21
CA ALA A 320 -3.93 16.25 14.01
C ALA A 320 -2.60 15.85 14.66
N PRO A 321 -2.60 15.22 15.86
CA PRO A 321 -1.37 14.81 16.54
C PRO A 321 -0.49 13.91 15.65
N ARG A 322 0.83 14.13 15.69
CA ARG A 322 1.79 13.31 14.95
C ARG A 322 1.69 11.83 15.38
N PRO A 323 1.43 10.89 14.46
CA PRO A 323 1.44 9.47 14.79
C PRO A 323 2.84 9.00 15.16
N VAL A 324 2.94 7.89 15.89
CA VAL A 324 4.21 7.19 16.06
C VAL A 324 4.63 6.63 14.70
N ILE A 325 5.81 7.02 14.22
CA ILE A 325 6.38 6.60 12.95
C ILE A 325 7.70 5.90 13.28
N VAL A 326 7.81 4.62 12.92
CA VAL A 326 9.06 3.86 13.00
C VAL A 326 10.04 4.47 12.01
N SER A 327 11.16 5.01 12.51
CA SER A 327 12.13 5.69 11.65
C SER A 327 12.88 4.69 10.78
N ARG A 328 13.54 5.20 9.72
CA ARG A 328 14.42 4.38 8.88
C ARG A 328 15.50 3.63 9.66
N ALA A 329 16.07 4.25 10.72
CA ALA A 329 17.01 3.56 11.59
C ALA A 329 16.34 2.41 12.36
N ASP A 330 15.14 2.63 12.92
CA ASP A 330 14.43 1.65 13.76
C ASP A 330 13.95 0.42 12.98
N TRP A 331 13.54 0.57 11.70
CA TRP A 331 13.24 -0.58 10.84
C TRP A 331 14.46 -1.20 10.16
N GLY A 332 15.66 -0.65 10.37
CA GLY A 332 16.93 -1.18 9.86
C GLY A 332 17.17 -0.89 8.39
N ALA A 333 16.88 0.32 7.93
CA ALA A 333 17.19 0.77 6.57
C ALA A 333 18.70 0.76 6.31
N ASP A 334 19.10 0.06 5.26
CA ASP A 334 20.45 0.14 4.71
C ASP A 334 20.60 1.44 3.90
N GLU A 335 20.92 2.53 4.59
CA GLU A 335 21.07 3.88 4.01
C GLU A 335 22.13 3.95 2.90
N SER A 336 22.98 2.92 2.72
CA SER A 336 23.97 2.86 1.65
C SER A 336 23.37 2.52 0.28
N LEU A 337 22.16 1.96 0.22
CA LEU A 337 21.51 1.60 -1.04
C LEU A 337 20.96 2.84 -1.77
N ARG A 338 20.29 3.74 -1.02
CA ARG A 338 19.63 4.91 -1.62
C ARG A 338 20.63 5.96 -2.10
N GLU A 339 20.18 6.82 -3.00
CA GLU A 339 20.91 8.04 -3.31
C GLU A 339 20.93 8.99 -2.11
N SER A 340 22.04 9.70 -1.92
CA SER A 340 22.27 10.58 -0.78
C SER A 340 21.36 11.82 -0.77
N GLY A 341 21.01 12.36 -1.94
CA GLY A 341 20.30 13.63 -2.09
C GLY A 341 18.77 13.51 -2.19
N PHE A 342 18.07 14.36 -1.44
CA PHE A 342 16.60 14.45 -1.47
C PHE A 342 16.11 15.37 -2.60
N ARG A 343 14.98 15.02 -3.24
CA ARG A 343 14.26 15.91 -4.16
C ARG A 343 12.95 16.35 -3.51
N TYR A 344 12.86 17.62 -3.15
CA TYR A 344 11.62 18.22 -2.63
C TYR A 344 10.77 18.81 -3.76
N THR A 345 9.45 18.85 -3.55
CA THR A 345 8.46 19.47 -4.43
C THR A 345 7.94 20.77 -3.80
N GLY A 346 6.76 21.25 -4.22
CA GLY A 346 6.08 22.33 -3.52
C GLY A 346 5.41 21.85 -2.23
N THR A 347 4.11 22.09 -2.11
CA THR A 347 3.32 21.74 -0.93
C THR A 347 2.62 20.39 -1.15
N VAL A 348 2.56 19.52 -0.14
CA VAL A 348 1.71 18.31 -0.21
C VAL A 348 0.24 18.74 -0.26
N LYS A 349 -0.38 18.54 -1.42
CA LYS A 349 -1.79 18.86 -1.72
C LYS A 349 -2.70 17.64 -1.62
N ALA A 350 -2.15 16.45 -1.81
CA ALA A 350 -2.88 15.19 -1.80
C ALA A 350 -2.07 14.04 -1.16
N ALA A 351 -2.77 13.07 -0.59
CA ALA A 351 -2.25 11.78 -0.17
C ALA A 351 -2.80 10.69 -1.10
N PHE A 352 -1.92 9.93 -1.76
CA PHE A 352 -2.30 8.75 -2.53
C PHE A 352 -2.19 7.50 -1.65
N VAL A 353 -3.29 6.77 -1.55
CA VAL A 353 -3.38 5.48 -0.87
C VAL A 353 -3.07 4.36 -1.84
N HIS A 354 -2.14 3.50 -1.42
CA HIS A 354 -1.64 2.35 -2.15
C HIS A 354 -1.82 1.08 -1.33
N HIS A 355 -1.78 -0.07 -1.98
CA HIS A 355 -1.31 -1.31 -1.36
C HIS A 355 0.08 -1.66 -1.91
N THR A 356 0.80 -2.58 -1.29
CA THR A 356 2.12 -3.04 -1.80
C THR A 356 2.02 -4.27 -2.70
N ASP A 357 0.85 -4.91 -2.73
CA ASP A 357 0.54 -6.16 -3.42
C ASP A 357 1.48 -7.34 -3.07
N THR A 358 2.06 -7.28 -1.87
CA THR A 358 3.04 -8.26 -1.37
C THR A 358 2.42 -9.55 -0.83
N GLY A 359 1.09 -9.64 -0.77
CA GLY A 359 0.36 -10.65 -0.01
C GLY A 359 0.39 -10.42 1.51
N ASN A 360 -0.54 -11.10 2.20
CA ASN A 360 -0.90 -10.82 3.60
C ASN A 360 -0.31 -11.81 4.63
N ASP A 361 0.47 -12.80 4.17
CA ASP A 361 0.94 -13.94 4.99
C ASP A 361 2.04 -13.60 6.02
N TYR A 362 2.55 -12.35 6.03
CA TYR A 362 3.57 -11.91 7.00
C TYR A 362 2.97 -11.74 8.41
N THR A 363 3.79 -11.87 9.46
CA THR A 363 3.40 -11.55 10.85
C THR A 363 3.74 -10.09 11.18
N CYS A 364 3.10 -9.45 12.18
CA CYS A 364 3.45 -8.07 12.57
C CYS A 364 4.96 -7.91 12.86
N ALA A 365 5.59 -8.91 13.49
CA ALA A 365 7.02 -8.91 13.78
C ALA A 365 7.91 -8.91 12.52
N GLN A 366 7.39 -9.38 11.38
CA GLN A 366 8.08 -9.38 10.08
C GLN A 366 7.77 -8.14 9.25
N ALA A 367 6.88 -7.23 9.67
CA ALA A 367 6.53 -6.06 8.86
C ALA A 367 7.76 -5.21 8.49
N ALA A 368 8.70 -5.01 9.42
CA ALA A 368 9.98 -4.35 9.13
C ALA A 368 10.86 -5.12 8.12
N GLU A 369 10.83 -6.46 8.10
CA GLU A 369 11.50 -7.26 7.06
C GLU A 369 10.84 -7.07 5.69
N VAL A 370 9.51 -6.97 5.63
CA VAL A 370 8.76 -6.66 4.40
C VAL A 370 9.17 -5.28 3.88
N VAL A 371 9.21 -4.25 4.74
CA VAL A 371 9.65 -2.89 4.38
C VAL A 371 11.09 -2.89 3.84
N ARG A 372 12.04 -3.56 4.53
CA ARG A 372 13.42 -3.72 4.04
C ARG A 372 13.48 -4.42 2.68
N GLY A 373 12.66 -5.45 2.48
CA GLY A 373 12.57 -6.18 1.21
C GLY A 373 12.05 -5.31 0.07
N ILE A 374 10.98 -4.55 0.28
CA ILE A 374 10.44 -3.59 -0.71
C ILE A 374 11.46 -2.50 -1.02
N TYR A 375 12.10 -1.93 -0.01
CA TYR A 375 13.15 -0.91 -0.18
C TYR A 375 14.29 -1.43 -1.06
N ARG A 376 14.83 -2.60 -0.74
CA ARG A 376 15.91 -3.24 -1.49
C ARG A 376 15.47 -3.57 -2.93
N TYR A 377 14.23 -4.04 -3.13
CA TYR A 377 13.67 -4.31 -4.45
C TYR A 377 13.55 -3.03 -5.30
N HIS A 378 12.96 -1.95 -4.78
CA HIS A 378 12.85 -0.69 -5.52
C HIS A 378 14.23 -0.12 -5.94
N VAL A 379 15.24 -0.24 -5.09
CA VAL A 379 16.57 0.33 -5.37
C VAL A 379 17.46 -0.59 -6.20
N GLU A 380 17.63 -1.86 -5.82
CA GLU A 380 18.56 -2.79 -6.48
C GLU A 380 17.96 -3.46 -7.72
N THR A 381 16.65 -3.80 -7.71
CA THR A 381 15.97 -4.41 -8.86
C THR A 381 15.45 -3.38 -9.84
N MET A 382 14.72 -2.37 -9.35
CA MET A 382 14.02 -1.39 -10.22
C MET A 382 14.86 -0.12 -10.48
N GLY A 383 16.03 0.01 -9.84
CA GLY A 383 16.98 1.10 -10.09
C GLY A 383 16.54 2.47 -9.56
N TRP A 384 15.53 2.54 -8.70
CA TRP A 384 15.05 3.80 -8.13
C TRP A 384 16.02 4.37 -7.10
N ARG A 385 15.90 5.66 -6.79
CA ARG A 385 16.82 6.36 -5.89
C ARG A 385 16.56 6.03 -4.41
N ASP A 386 15.36 5.54 -4.07
CA ASP A 386 14.94 5.09 -2.74
C ASP A 386 13.65 4.27 -2.86
N ILE A 387 13.06 3.81 -1.75
CA ILE A 387 11.69 3.28 -1.72
C ILE A 387 10.69 4.33 -2.24
N GLY A 388 9.82 3.95 -3.18
CA GLY A 388 8.94 4.91 -3.87
C GLY A 388 7.83 5.54 -3.02
N TYR A 389 7.38 4.87 -1.96
CA TYR A 389 6.33 5.37 -1.04
C TYR A 389 6.93 6.28 0.04
N ASN A 390 6.25 7.37 0.40
CA ASN A 390 6.68 8.25 1.49
C ASN A 390 6.47 7.60 2.87
N PHE A 391 5.42 6.81 3.01
CA PHE A 391 5.09 6.05 4.21
C PHE A 391 4.55 4.67 3.87
N LEU A 392 4.73 3.73 4.80
CA LEU A 392 4.11 2.41 4.74
C LEU A 392 3.35 2.14 6.04
N VAL A 393 2.25 1.40 5.97
CA VAL A 393 1.39 1.04 7.11
C VAL A 393 1.22 -0.47 7.12
N ASP A 394 1.58 -1.15 8.21
CA ASP A 394 1.33 -2.59 8.30
C ASP A 394 -0.10 -2.93 8.73
N LYS A 395 -0.50 -4.18 8.53
CA LYS A 395 -1.83 -4.70 8.89
C LYS A 395 -2.14 -4.65 10.39
N CYS A 396 -1.19 -4.26 11.22
CA CYS A 396 -1.27 -4.15 12.67
C CYS A 396 -1.32 -2.67 13.13
N GLY A 397 -1.32 -1.71 12.19
CA GLY A 397 -1.42 -0.28 12.43
C GLY A 397 -0.08 0.44 12.64
N THR A 398 1.05 -0.23 12.46
CA THR A 398 2.37 0.42 12.58
C THR A 398 2.65 1.26 11.34
N VAL A 399 3.02 2.53 11.53
CA VAL A 399 3.47 3.42 10.45
C VAL A 399 5.00 3.42 10.38
N TYR A 400 5.54 3.29 9.16
CA TYR A 400 6.98 3.32 8.87
C TYR A 400 7.32 4.53 7.99
N GLU A 401 8.45 5.19 8.27
CA GLU A 401 9.05 6.14 7.34
C GLU A 401 9.50 5.40 6.08
N GLY A 402 8.95 5.76 4.92
CA GLY A 402 9.39 5.27 3.62
C GLY A 402 10.52 6.14 3.07
N ARG A 403 10.22 6.92 2.03
CA ARG A 403 11.21 7.73 1.31
C ARG A 403 11.90 8.76 2.21
N ALA A 404 13.23 8.70 2.26
CA ALA A 404 14.06 9.40 3.22
C ALA A 404 13.93 10.92 3.15
N GLY A 405 13.95 11.56 4.33
CA GLY A 405 13.83 13.02 4.45
C GLY A 405 12.42 13.55 4.18
N GLY A 406 11.44 12.66 4.04
CA GLY A 406 10.05 12.95 3.66
C GLY A 406 9.04 13.10 4.80
N VAL A 407 9.40 12.77 6.04
CA VAL A 407 8.43 12.69 7.15
C VAL A 407 7.64 14.00 7.31
N GLU A 408 8.31 15.13 7.49
CA GLU A 408 7.67 16.45 7.61
C GLU A 408 7.64 17.25 6.29
N LYS A 409 8.42 16.85 5.28
CA LYS A 409 8.63 17.60 4.03
C LYS A 409 7.96 16.96 2.82
N ALA A 410 7.79 17.70 1.73
CA ALA A 410 7.26 17.20 0.47
C ALA A 410 8.36 16.54 -0.37
N VAL A 411 8.92 15.41 0.08
CA VAL A 411 9.89 14.66 -0.76
C VAL A 411 9.13 13.96 -1.89
N MET A 412 9.59 14.14 -3.12
CA MET A 412 8.99 13.54 -4.31
C MET A 412 9.06 12.02 -4.22
N GLY A 413 7.92 11.33 -4.33
CA GLY A 413 7.83 9.88 -4.36
C GLY A 413 8.21 9.25 -5.72
N ALA A 414 7.98 7.95 -5.82
CA ALA A 414 7.93 7.15 -7.06
C ALA A 414 6.77 6.13 -6.96
N HIS A 415 5.66 6.55 -6.38
CA HIS A 415 4.51 5.73 -6.01
C HIS A 415 3.31 5.87 -6.96
N THR A 416 3.14 7.03 -7.59
CA THR A 416 2.02 7.34 -8.50
C THR A 416 2.58 7.99 -9.75
N MET A 417 2.81 7.22 -10.82
CA MET A 417 3.32 7.79 -12.08
C MET A 417 2.39 8.91 -12.57
N GLY A 418 2.95 10.09 -12.80
CA GLY A 418 2.22 11.29 -13.22
C GLY A 418 1.85 12.22 -12.08
N PHE A 419 1.83 11.76 -10.82
CA PHE A 419 1.42 12.56 -9.66
C PHE A 419 2.35 12.42 -8.45
N ASN A 420 3.62 12.06 -8.65
CA ASN A 420 4.63 12.07 -7.57
C ASN A 420 5.00 13.50 -7.11
N THR A 421 4.61 14.52 -7.88
CA THR A 421 4.77 15.95 -7.54
C THR A 421 3.63 16.45 -6.64
N ASP A 422 3.95 17.24 -5.61
CA ASP A 422 3.00 17.89 -4.68
C ASP A 422 2.07 16.90 -3.95
N SER A 423 2.52 15.67 -3.74
CA SER A 423 1.73 14.60 -3.11
C SER A 423 2.56 13.80 -2.10
N THR A 424 1.90 12.86 -1.42
CA THR A 424 2.56 11.87 -0.55
C THR A 424 1.93 10.49 -0.76
N GLY A 425 2.76 9.46 -0.97
CA GLY A 425 2.30 8.08 -1.10
C GLY A 425 2.27 7.36 0.25
N MET A 426 1.14 6.75 0.58
CA MET A 426 0.92 5.96 1.79
C MET A 426 0.51 4.54 1.39
N ALA A 427 1.40 3.56 1.55
CA ALA A 427 1.15 2.18 1.12
C ALA A 427 0.82 1.25 2.29
N VAL A 428 -0.33 0.59 2.24
CA VAL A 428 -0.67 -0.46 3.20
C VAL A 428 0.01 -1.78 2.78
N LEU A 429 0.79 -2.38 3.68
CA LEU A 429 1.52 -3.62 3.43
C LEU A 429 0.52 -4.79 3.26
N GLY A 430 0.35 -5.25 2.03
CA GLY A 430 -0.56 -6.35 1.70
C GLY A 430 -1.19 -6.26 0.31
N THR A 431 -2.14 -7.16 0.08
CA THR A 431 -3.01 -7.21 -1.11
C THR A 431 -4.45 -7.12 -0.66
N PHE A 432 -5.17 -6.07 -1.08
CA PHE A 432 -6.54 -5.76 -0.63
C PHE A 432 -7.55 -5.71 -1.78
N THR A 433 -7.35 -6.54 -2.81
CA THR A 433 -8.29 -6.69 -3.93
C THR A 433 -9.56 -7.39 -3.47
N ASP A 434 -9.42 -8.57 -2.85
CA ASP A 434 -10.53 -9.41 -2.37
C ASP A 434 -10.58 -9.56 -0.84
N GLU A 435 -9.48 -9.23 -0.14
CA GLU A 435 -9.36 -9.29 1.32
C GLU A 435 -9.54 -7.89 1.92
N ASP A 436 -10.36 -7.77 2.96
CA ASP A 436 -10.65 -6.49 3.61
C ASP A 436 -9.44 -6.01 4.45
N PRO A 437 -9.05 -4.73 4.37
CA PRO A 437 -7.94 -4.20 5.18
C PRO A 437 -8.31 -4.21 6.67
N PRO A 438 -7.44 -4.69 7.57
CA PRO A 438 -7.72 -4.65 9.00
C PRO A 438 -7.91 -3.23 9.52
N GLN A 439 -8.88 -3.04 10.42
CA GLN A 439 -9.26 -1.71 10.91
C GLN A 439 -8.07 -0.91 11.48
N ALA A 440 -7.12 -1.58 12.15
CA ALA A 440 -5.91 -0.94 12.66
C ALA A 440 -5.06 -0.25 11.57
N ALA A 441 -5.02 -0.82 10.36
CA ALA A 441 -4.34 -0.20 9.23
C ALA A 441 -5.13 0.99 8.65
N VAL A 442 -6.46 0.89 8.62
CA VAL A 442 -7.36 1.99 8.18
C VAL A 442 -7.29 3.17 9.15
N ASP A 443 -7.30 2.91 10.47
CA ASP A 443 -7.18 3.93 11.51
C ASP A 443 -5.81 4.62 11.48
N ALA A 444 -4.73 3.83 11.33
CA ALA A 444 -3.37 4.36 11.20
C ALA A 444 -3.20 5.20 9.93
N LEU A 445 -3.80 4.78 8.81
CA LEU A 445 -3.82 5.53 7.56
C LEU A 445 -4.59 6.85 7.70
N ALA A 446 -5.74 6.85 8.39
CA ALA A 446 -6.52 8.07 8.65
C ALA A 446 -5.75 9.06 9.55
N GLY A 447 -5.12 8.58 10.63
CA GLY A 447 -4.28 9.42 11.50
C GLY A 447 -3.05 9.98 10.80
N LEU A 448 -2.41 9.18 9.95
CA LEU A 448 -1.28 9.61 9.12
C LEU A 448 -1.69 10.66 8.08
N ALA A 449 -2.81 10.45 7.39
CA ALA A 449 -3.37 11.42 6.45
C ALA A 449 -3.71 12.74 7.15
N ALA A 450 -4.43 12.68 8.28
CA ALA A 450 -4.82 13.85 9.07
C ALA A 450 -3.61 14.71 9.48
N TRP A 451 -2.56 14.07 10.02
CA TRP A 451 -1.34 14.77 10.42
C TRP A 451 -0.58 15.32 9.21
N LYS A 452 -0.29 14.49 8.21
CA LYS A 452 0.59 14.86 7.08
C LYS A 452 -0.02 15.96 6.21
N LEU A 453 -1.33 15.96 6.02
CA LEU A 453 -2.08 17.00 5.32
C LEU A 453 -2.32 18.23 6.24
N GLY A 454 -2.41 18.03 7.55
CA GLY A 454 -2.51 19.11 8.54
C GLY A 454 -1.28 20.03 8.54
N LEU A 455 -0.08 19.50 8.25
CA LEU A 455 1.15 20.29 8.04
C LEU A 455 1.03 21.34 6.92
N THR A 456 0.07 21.19 6.00
CA THR A 456 -0.16 22.09 4.86
C THR A 456 -1.56 22.73 4.88
N GLY A 457 -2.36 22.46 5.92
CA GLY A 457 -3.75 22.91 6.06
C GLY A 457 -4.75 22.21 5.15
N ALA A 458 -4.32 21.24 4.33
CA ALA A 458 -5.16 20.55 3.36
C ALA A 458 -6.24 19.70 4.05
N ASP A 459 -7.49 19.86 3.63
CA ASP A 459 -8.67 19.13 4.14
C ASP A 459 -8.74 17.71 3.56
N PRO A 460 -8.60 16.64 4.37
CA PRO A 460 -8.70 15.27 3.90
C PRO A 460 -10.03 14.94 3.23
N ALA A 461 -11.15 15.54 3.67
CA ALA A 461 -12.47 15.34 3.06
C ALA A 461 -12.67 16.15 1.77
N GLY A 462 -11.81 17.13 1.52
CA GLY A 462 -11.89 18.05 0.41
C GLY A 462 -11.38 17.49 -0.93
N THR A 463 -11.26 18.41 -1.90
CA THR A 463 -10.72 18.13 -3.24
C THR A 463 -9.65 19.16 -3.60
N THR A 464 -8.66 18.75 -4.37
CA THR A 464 -7.55 19.59 -4.84
C THR A 464 -7.38 19.48 -6.36
N SER A 465 -6.46 20.26 -6.93
CA SER A 465 -6.02 20.14 -8.32
C SER A 465 -4.53 19.82 -8.36
N LEU A 466 -4.16 18.79 -9.13
CA LEU A 466 -2.78 18.40 -9.38
C LEU A 466 -2.49 18.48 -10.89
N THR A 467 -1.24 18.76 -11.25
CA THR A 467 -0.79 18.73 -12.65
C THR A 467 -0.17 17.37 -12.95
N SER A 468 -0.69 16.66 -13.95
CA SER A 468 -0.11 15.40 -14.42
C SER A 468 1.28 15.63 -15.04
N ALA A 469 2.26 14.84 -14.63
CA ALA A 469 3.55 14.69 -15.32
C ALA A 469 3.49 13.70 -16.50
N GLY A 470 2.31 13.14 -16.79
CA GLY A 470 2.07 12.14 -17.81
C GLY A 470 1.89 10.74 -17.22
N GLY A 471 0.90 10.03 -17.73
CA GLY A 471 0.59 8.64 -17.39
C GLY A 471 -0.39 8.05 -18.40
N ASN A 472 -0.99 6.90 -18.09
CA ASN A 472 -1.91 6.20 -19.00
C ASN A 472 -3.38 6.66 -18.90
N LEU A 473 -3.75 7.45 -17.89
CA LEU A 473 -5.05 8.14 -17.80
C LEU A 473 -4.99 9.60 -18.25
N PHE A 474 -3.95 10.33 -17.83
CA PHE A 474 -3.86 11.78 -17.99
C PHE A 474 -2.55 12.19 -18.69
N PRO A 475 -2.60 12.87 -19.85
CA PRO A 475 -1.42 13.41 -20.52
C PRO A 475 -0.67 14.44 -19.65
N ALA A 476 0.62 14.63 -19.94
CA ALA A 476 1.46 15.59 -19.24
C ALA A 476 0.94 17.03 -19.42
N GLY A 477 0.92 17.79 -18.33
CA GLY A 477 0.42 19.17 -18.27
C GLY A 477 -1.08 19.30 -17.95
N GLU A 478 -1.85 18.21 -17.94
CA GLU A 478 -3.27 18.27 -17.59
C GLU A 478 -3.48 18.61 -16.11
N GLN A 479 -4.39 19.54 -15.80
CA GLN A 479 -4.85 19.81 -14.44
C GLN A 479 -6.03 18.92 -14.09
N VAL A 480 -5.83 17.99 -13.17
CA VAL A 480 -6.81 16.99 -12.76
C VAL A 480 -7.33 17.32 -11.36
N ARG A 481 -8.66 17.37 -11.21
CA ARG A 481 -9.31 17.52 -9.90
C ARG A 481 -9.41 16.16 -9.22
N MET A 482 -8.90 16.05 -8.01
CA MET A 482 -8.86 14.82 -7.22
C MET A 482 -9.39 15.04 -5.81
N ASN A 483 -9.71 13.96 -5.10
CA ASN A 483 -9.89 14.04 -3.65
C ASN A 483 -8.53 14.33 -3.00
N VAL A 484 -8.51 15.01 -1.84
CA VAL A 484 -7.25 15.24 -1.11
C VAL A 484 -6.67 13.93 -0.58
N VAL A 485 -7.51 12.96 -0.19
CA VAL A 485 -7.10 11.55 -0.06
C VAL A 485 -7.70 10.77 -1.22
N SER A 486 -6.85 10.26 -2.11
CA SER A 486 -7.24 9.54 -3.33
C SER A 486 -6.58 8.16 -3.39
N GLY A 487 -7.20 7.22 -4.11
CA GLY A 487 -6.58 5.92 -4.39
C GLY A 487 -5.58 6.04 -5.54
N HIS A 488 -4.63 5.11 -5.65
CA HIS A 488 -3.73 5.09 -6.81
C HIS A 488 -4.50 5.08 -8.16
N ARG A 489 -5.55 4.25 -8.25
CA ARG A 489 -6.46 4.18 -9.40
C ARG A 489 -7.15 5.48 -9.82
N ASP A 490 -7.14 6.52 -8.98
CA ASP A 490 -7.67 7.85 -9.32
C ASP A 490 -6.71 8.65 -10.22
N GLY A 491 -5.41 8.36 -10.15
CA GLY A 491 -4.36 9.04 -10.92
C GLY A 491 -3.76 8.20 -12.05
N TYR A 492 -3.89 6.88 -11.99
CA TYR A 492 -3.33 5.95 -12.98
C TYR A 492 -4.24 4.75 -13.21
N ASN A 493 -4.24 4.13 -14.39
CA ASN A 493 -5.07 2.94 -14.66
C ASN A 493 -4.38 1.71 -14.05
N THR A 494 -4.83 1.33 -12.85
CA THR A 494 -4.32 0.24 -12.02
C THR A 494 -5.42 -0.29 -11.10
N ASP A 495 -5.25 -1.52 -10.60
CA ASP A 495 -6.10 -2.07 -9.55
C ASP A 495 -5.73 -1.55 -8.15
N CYS A 496 -4.54 -0.97 -7.96
CA CYS A 496 -4.09 -0.42 -6.68
C CYS A 496 -5.03 0.71 -6.17
N PRO A 497 -5.42 0.78 -4.88
CA PRO A 497 -4.97 0.02 -3.71
C PRO A 497 -5.72 -1.30 -3.45
N GLY A 498 -6.33 -1.89 -4.48
CA GLY A 498 -7.23 -3.04 -4.35
C GLY A 498 -8.65 -2.60 -3.99
N THR A 499 -9.63 -3.36 -4.45
CA THR A 499 -11.05 -2.98 -4.39
C THR A 499 -11.58 -2.81 -2.97
N ARG A 500 -11.12 -3.62 -1.99
CA ARG A 500 -11.55 -3.47 -0.59
C ARG A 500 -11.00 -2.21 0.07
N LEU A 501 -9.69 -1.98 -0.04
CA LEU A 501 -9.07 -0.78 0.54
C LEU A 501 -9.50 0.50 -0.19
N TYR A 502 -9.75 0.45 -1.50
CA TYR A 502 -10.35 1.57 -2.23
C TYR A 502 -11.76 1.90 -1.72
N GLY A 503 -12.58 0.89 -1.39
CA GLY A 503 -13.89 1.09 -0.76
C GLY A 503 -13.82 1.83 0.59
N MET A 504 -12.72 1.71 1.32
CA MET A 504 -12.52 2.37 2.62
C MET A 504 -12.08 3.84 2.52
N LEU A 505 -11.79 4.38 1.33
CA LEU A 505 -11.33 5.77 1.18
C LEU A 505 -12.38 6.82 1.58
N GLY A 506 -13.66 6.48 1.60
CA GLY A 506 -14.69 7.33 2.22
C GLY A 506 -14.47 7.50 3.72
N THR A 507 -14.26 6.38 4.42
CA THR A 507 -13.97 6.32 5.86
C THR A 507 -12.65 6.99 6.21
N VAL A 508 -11.58 6.72 5.46
CA VAL A 508 -10.25 7.35 5.69
C VAL A 508 -10.37 8.88 5.63
N ARG A 509 -11.12 9.42 4.65
CA ARG A 509 -11.34 10.86 4.52
C ARG A 509 -12.11 11.47 5.69
N SER A 510 -13.25 10.90 6.06
CA SER A 510 -14.07 11.43 7.15
C SER A 510 -13.39 11.29 8.52
N SER A 511 -12.74 10.16 8.78
CA SER A 511 -11.93 9.98 10.00
C SER A 511 -10.74 10.94 10.06
N ALA A 512 -10.06 11.17 8.93
CA ALA A 512 -8.92 12.09 8.90
C ALA A 512 -9.34 13.57 9.08
N ALA A 513 -10.46 13.99 8.48
CA ALA A 513 -11.01 15.33 8.68
C ALA A 513 -11.47 15.54 10.14
N ALA A 514 -12.16 14.57 10.73
CA ALA A 514 -12.55 14.62 12.14
C ALA A 514 -11.34 14.70 13.10
N LEU A 515 -10.22 14.06 12.76
CA LEU A 515 -8.96 14.18 13.51
C LEU A 515 -8.27 15.54 13.35
N GLN A 516 -8.57 16.30 12.28
CA GLN A 516 -8.22 17.72 12.15
C GLN A 516 -9.25 18.67 12.80
N GLY A 517 -10.34 18.15 13.36
CA GLY A 517 -11.42 18.96 13.96
C GLY A 517 -12.39 19.59 12.95
N ARG A 518 -12.53 18.99 11.76
CA ARG A 518 -13.34 19.48 10.63
C ARG A 518 -14.58 18.61 10.38
#